data_AF-A0A5E3XE19-F1
#
_entry.id   AF-A0A5E3XE19-F1
#
_cell.length_a   1.000
_cell.length_b   1.000
_cell.length_c   1.000
_cell.angle_alpha   90.00
_cell.angle_beta   90.00
_cell.angle_gamma   90.00
#
_symmetry.space_group_name_H-M   'P 1'
#
loop_
_entity.id
_entity.type
_entity.pdbx_description
1 polymer ?
#
loop_
_entity_poly.entity_id
_entity_poly.type
_entity_poly.pdbx_seq_one_letter_code
_entity_poly.pdbx_strand_id
1 'polypeptide(L)'
;MPPAPLTSAEVLRSSWARTTGTRDLRHMLPIPRLERNKLKIARERIKYWNFVSGDKVRVRGHKIKDMLEVTDVNKITNRVRLRVPPAEGEEKKNTPPGEEEEREKTWNVHYSRLQLFIRMHQFPGRKLPQPVFATRLGRGKQWWNQAAGIWNWKRFALSSNPRLPPDVLKQPIPWPKYVKEEDKDREPHEMYDTTASAVEEVTYTFPTEEELLALGAPDVEESYIKNLYYPPSAQPSYATPVEVFVTRELSNPYSRAKKQARWQARMAYKRELLGEMVKAELADLRGRTRREARAEAAWKWKQTLDAEDKAEARRRAELRGDVARAEARRVRKERREKRKEALLDRLVLQDAPNQVIPQVTA
;
A
#
# COMPACT_ATOMS: atom_id res chain seq x y z
N MET A 1 -4.35 -0.97 6.88
CA MET A 1 -5.60 -1.01 6.10
C MET A 1 -5.81 -2.46 5.65
N PRO A 2 -7.03 -3.02 5.68
CA PRO A 2 -7.28 -4.33 5.11
C PRO A 2 -7.02 -4.28 3.59
N PRO A 3 -6.47 -5.34 2.98
CA PRO A 3 -6.23 -5.37 1.55
C PRO A 3 -7.56 -5.28 0.79
N ALA A 4 -7.57 -4.52 -0.31
CA ALA A 4 -8.76 -4.36 -1.14
C ALA A 4 -9.24 -5.72 -1.69
N PRO A 5 -10.56 -5.91 -1.86
CA PRO A 5 -11.10 -7.11 -2.50
C PRO A 5 -10.69 -7.15 -3.98
N LEU A 6 -10.67 -8.36 -4.55
CA LEU A 6 -10.33 -8.55 -5.97
C LEU A 6 -11.35 -7.86 -6.89
N THR A 7 -10.89 -7.37 -8.02
CA THR A 7 -11.78 -6.97 -9.14
C THR A 7 -12.26 -8.18 -9.94
N SER A 8 -13.36 -8.05 -10.68
CA SER A 8 -13.90 -9.13 -11.55
C SER A 8 -12.87 -9.66 -12.54
N ALA A 9 -12.09 -8.77 -13.15
CA ALA A 9 -11.02 -9.14 -14.06
C ALA A 9 -9.88 -9.91 -13.35
N GLU A 10 -9.59 -9.60 -12.09
CA GLU A 10 -8.61 -10.35 -11.30
C GLU A 10 -9.15 -11.69 -10.83
N VAL A 11 -10.45 -11.80 -10.56
CA VAL A 11 -11.11 -13.07 -10.27
C VAL A 11 -11.03 -14.00 -11.47
N LEU A 12 -11.30 -13.52 -12.68
CA LEU A 12 -11.15 -14.33 -13.90
C LEU A 12 -9.69 -14.77 -14.11
N ARG A 13 -8.72 -13.85 -14.02
CA ARG A 13 -7.28 -14.17 -14.15
C ARG A 13 -6.78 -15.15 -13.10
N SER A 14 -7.28 -15.06 -11.86
CA SER A 14 -6.91 -15.98 -10.78
C SER A 14 -7.72 -17.29 -10.78
N SER A 15 -8.83 -17.34 -11.54
CA SER A 15 -9.69 -18.51 -11.65
C SER A 15 -9.17 -19.57 -12.60
N TRP A 16 -8.39 -19.27 -13.62
CA TRP A 16 -7.78 -20.29 -14.48
C TRP A 16 -6.36 -19.88 -14.83
N ALA A 17 -5.41 -20.42 -14.06
CA ALA A 17 -4.00 -20.17 -14.26
C ALA A 17 -3.38 -21.29 -15.09
N ARG A 18 -2.77 -20.91 -16.22
CA ARG A 18 -1.87 -21.75 -17.04
C ARG A 18 -0.41 -21.66 -16.59
N THR A 19 -0.11 -20.79 -15.62
CA THR A 19 1.26 -20.55 -15.18
C THR A 19 1.73 -21.64 -14.24
N THR A 20 2.99 -22.05 -14.44
CA THR A 20 3.64 -23.11 -13.67
C THR A 20 4.09 -22.72 -12.26
N GLY A 21 3.88 -21.45 -11.91
CA GLY A 21 4.35 -20.87 -10.65
C GLY A 21 3.31 -19.99 -9.98
N THR A 22 3.54 -19.73 -8.69
CA THR A 22 2.75 -18.75 -7.94
C THR A 22 3.48 -17.43 -7.88
N ARG A 23 3.14 -16.50 -8.79
CA ARG A 23 3.65 -15.10 -8.74
C ARG A 23 3.05 -14.36 -7.56
N ASP A 24 1.73 -14.25 -7.56
CA ASP A 24 0.97 -13.52 -6.55
C ASP A 24 0.06 -14.45 -5.75
N LEU A 25 -0.17 -14.09 -4.48
CA LEU A 25 -1.14 -14.75 -3.59
C LEU A 25 -2.51 -14.04 -3.59
N ARG A 26 -2.79 -13.25 -4.63
CA ARG A 26 -4.03 -12.47 -4.78
C ARG A 26 -5.27 -13.35 -4.73
N HIS A 27 -5.20 -14.60 -5.20
CA HIS A 27 -6.32 -15.55 -5.09
C HIS A 27 -6.74 -15.85 -3.64
N MET A 28 -5.92 -15.52 -2.64
CA MET A 28 -6.27 -15.63 -1.23
C MET A 28 -7.10 -14.44 -0.72
N LEU A 29 -7.10 -13.30 -1.42
CA LEU A 29 -7.86 -12.11 -1.05
C LEU A 29 -9.37 -12.37 -1.07
N PRO A 30 -10.17 -11.59 -0.31
CA PRO A 30 -11.61 -11.73 -0.34
C PRO A 30 -12.17 -11.36 -1.72
N ILE A 31 -13.03 -12.24 -2.24
CA ILE A 31 -13.77 -12.00 -3.48
C ILE A 31 -14.98 -11.11 -3.17
N PRO A 32 -15.33 -10.11 -4.01
CA PRO A 32 -16.52 -9.27 -3.85
C PRO A 32 -17.81 -10.07 -3.76
N ARG A 33 -18.77 -9.61 -2.96
CA ARG A 33 -20.04 -10.32 -2.69
C ARG A 33 -20.82 -10.67 -3.97
N LEU A 34 -20.83 -9.78 -4.96
CA LEU A 34 -21.56 -9.98 -6.23
C LEU A 34 -21.06 -11.19 -7.03
N GLU A 35 -19.76 -11.48 -6.96
CA GLU A 35 -19.16 -12.62 -7.68
C GLU A 35 -19.25 -13.92 -6.88
N ARG A 36 -19.36 -13.83 -5.55
CA ARG A 36 -19.54 -15.01 -4.69
C ARG A 36 -20.79 -15.81 -5.03
N ASN A 37 -21.84 -15.15 -5.49
CA ASN A 37 -23.09 -15.82 -5.82
C ASN A 37 -23.01 -16.58 -7.16
N LYS A 38 -22.10 -16.19 -8.06
CA LYS A 38 -21.94 -16.82 -9.39
C LYS A 38 -20.95 -17.98 -9.37
N LEU A 39 -19.93 -17.92 -8.51
CA LEU A 39 -18.86 -18.90 -8.46
C LEU A 39 -18.99 -19.80 -7.23
N LYS A 40 -18.81 -21.12 -7.42
CA LYS A 40 -18.65 -22.07 -6.30
C LYS A 40 -17.27 -21.91 -5.66
N ILE A 41 -17.09 -20.84 -4.89
CA ILE A 41 -15.82 -20.50 -4.23
C ILE A 41 -15.52 -21.55 -3.16
N ALA A 42 -14.29 -22.05 -3.14
CA ALA A 42 -13.85 -22.93 -2.08
C ALA A 42 -13.75 -22.16 -0.75
N ARG A 43 -14.29 -22.74 0.33
CA ARG A 43 -14.21 -22.18 1.69
C ARG A 43 -12.76 -21.93 2.10
N GLU A 44 -11.89 -22.89 1.80
CA GLU A 44 -10.46 -22.83 2.07
C GLU A 44 -9.70 -22.94 0.75
N ARG A 45 -9.14 -21.83 0.28
CA ARG A 45 -8.35 -21.78 -0.96
C ARG A 45 -6.93 -22.25 -0.71
N ILE A 46 -6.39 -23.03 -1.65
CA ILE A 46 -5.03 -23.56 -1.53
C ILE A 46 -4.03 -22.43 -1.80
N LYS A 47 -3.24 -22.06 -0.79
CA LYS A 47 -2.23 -20.99 -0.89
C LYS A 47 -1.11 -21.35 -1.88
N TYR A 48 -0.57 -22.56 -1.76
CA TYR A 48 0.53 -23.06 -2.57
C TYR A 48 0.15 -24.39 -3.22
N TRP A 49 0.02 -24.37 -4.55
CA TRP A 49 -0.50 -25.47 -5.35
C TRP A 49 0.58 -26.46 -5.76
N ASN A 50 0.42 -27.75 -5.45
CA ASN A 50 1.40 -28.76 -5.85
C ASN A 50 1.20 -29.28 -7.29
N PHE A 51 0.06 -28.96 -7.92
CA PHE A 51 -0.23 -29.27 -9.32
C PHE A 51 -0.15 -28.01 -10.17
N VAL A 52 0.37 -28.19 -11.37
CA VAL A 52 0.70 -27.15 -12.33
C VAL A 52 0.36 -27.65 -13.73
N SER A 53 0.08 -26.74 -14.67
CA SER A 53 -0.05 -27.04 -16.10
C SER A 53 1.13 -27.86 -16.64
N GLY A 54 0.84 -28.88 -17.43
CA GLY A 54 1.82 -29.85 -17.94
C GLY A 54 2.16 -31.00 -16.97
N ASP A 55 1.64 -30.98 -15.74
CA ASP A 55 1.79 -32.13 -14.84
C ASP A 55 1.00 -33.34 -15.33
N LYS A 56 1.59 -34.51 -15.17
CA LYS A 56 0.91 -35.78 -15.43
C LYS A 56 0.27 -36.30 -14.14
N VAL A 57 -1.02 -36.59 -14.17
CA VAL A 57 -1.82 -36.98 -13.00
C VAL A 57 -2.73 -38.15 -13.31
N ARG A 58 -3.21 -38.80 -12.24
CA ARG A 58 -4.27 -39.79 -12.29
C ARG A 58 -5.40 -39.39 -11.37
N VAL A 59 -6.64 -39.68 -11.76
CA VAL A 59 -7.82 -39.43 -10.93
C VAL A 59 -8.12 -40.64 -10.04
N ARG A 60 -8.18 -40.43 -8.73
CA ARG A 60 -8.54 -41.44 -7.73
C ARG A 60 -10.01 -41.82 -7.86
N GLY A 61 -10.29 -43.12 -7.95
CA GLY A 61 -11.64 -43.67 -7.99
C GLY A 61 -12.31 -43.65 -9.39
N HIS A 62 -11.63 -43.14 -10.42
CA HIS A 62 -12.10 -43.28 -11.79
C HIS A 62 -11.67 -44.63 -12.39
N LYS A 63 -12.52 -45.17 -13.28
CA LYS A 63 -12.27 -46.41 -14.02
C LYS A 63 -11.12 -46.27 -15.02
N ILE A 64 -10.99 -45.08 -15.61
CA ILE A 64 -9.87 -44.70 -16.46
C ILE A 64 -8.62 -44.59 -15.58
N LYS A 65 -7.71 -45.56 -15.71
CA LYS A 65 -6.42 -45.59 -15.00
C LYS A 65 -5.34 -44.80 -15.73
N ASP A 66 -5.71 -44.08 -16.78
CA ASP A 66 -4.78 -43.42 -17.67
C ASP A 66 -4.15 -42.20 -17.04
N MET A 67 -2.98 -41.88 -17.57
CA MET A 67 -2.20 -40.71 -17.21
C MET A 67 -2.75 -39.53 -17.99
N LEU A 68 -3.34 -38.58 -17.28
CA LEU A 68 -3.92 -37.37 -17.86
C LEU A 68 -2.97 -36.20 -17.64
N GLU A 69 -2.97 -35.24 -18.56
CA GLU A 69 -2.19 -34.01 -18.43
C GLU A 69 -3.06 -32.89 -17.82
N VAL A 70 -2.46 -32.09 -16.95
CA VAL A 70 -3.10 -30.90 -16.39
C VAL A 70 -3.01 -29.76 -17.40
N THR A 71 -4.15 -29.22 -17.81
CA THR A 71 -4.22 -28.05 -18.70
C THR A 71 -4.17 -26.75 -17.91
N ASP A 72 -5.19 -26.54 -17.06
CA ASP A 72 -5.36 -25.32 -16.29
C ASP A 72 -5.68 -25.64 -14.82
N VAL A 73 -5.33 -24.71 -13.93
CA VAL A 73 -5.63 -24.80 -12.51
C VAL A 73 -6.53 -23.66 -12.05
N ASN A 74 -7.63 -24.01 -11.37
CA ASN A 74 -8.53 -23.05 -10.75
C ASN A 74 -8.26 -22.87 -9.27
N LYS A 75 -7.55 -21.77 -8.96
CA LYS A 75 -7.12 -21.43 -7.60
C LYS A 75 -8.25 -20.98 -6.68
N ILE A 76 -9.39 -20.57 -7.24
CA ILE A 76 -10.56 -20.09 -6.49
C ILE A 76 -11.48 -21.25 -6.07
N THR A 77 -11.70 -22.20 -6.97
CA THR A 77 -12.61 -23.33 -6.75
C THR A 77 -11.91 -24.61 -6.30
N ASN A 78 -10.57 -24.60 -6.22
CA ASN A 78 -9.73 -25.77 -5.95
C ASN A 78 -9.93 -26.92 -6.94
N ARG A 79 -10.12 -26.59 -8.23
CA ARG A 79 -10.32 -27.58 -9.29
C ARG A 79 -9.25 -27.47 -10.36
N VAL A 80 -9.07 -28.54 -11.11
CA VAL A 80 -8.06 -28.68 -12.15
C VAL A 80 -8.73 -29.20 -13.40
N ARG A 81 -8.42 -28.57 -14.55
CA ARG A 81 -8.80 -29.06 -15.87
C ARG A 81 -7.76 -30.05 -16.35
N LEU A 82 -8.21 -31.23 -16.73
CA LEU A 82 -7.38 -32.28 -17.30
C LEU A 82 -7.69 -32.43 -18.78
N ARG A 83 -6.66 -32.60 -19.59
CA ARG A 83 -6.75 -32.98 -20.99
C ARG A 83 -7.09 -34.47 -21.06
N VAL A 84 -8.22 -34.80 -21.66
CA VAL A 84 -8.62 -36.19 -21.88
C VAL A 84 -8.32 -36.54 -23.33
N PRO A 85 -7.54 -37.60 -23.58
CA PRO A 85 -7.34 -38.06 -24.95
C PRO A 85 -8.70 -38.46 -25.55
N PRO A 86 -8.95 -38.17 -26.84
CA PRO A 86 -10.14 -38.66 -27.51
C PRO A 86 -10.18 -40.19 -27.42
N ALA A 87 -11.36 -40.76 -27.19
CA ALA A 87 -11.51 -42.21 -27.14
C ALA A 87 -11.22 -42.81 -28.53
N GLU A 88 -10.41 -43.87 -28.59
CA GLU A 88 -10.18 -44.62 -29.81
C GLU A 88 -11.53 -45.13 -30.36
N GLY A 89 -12.00 -44.56 -31.47
CA GLY A 89 -13.25 -44.95 -32.14
C GLY A 89 -14.35 -43.89 -32.22
N GLU A 90 -14.20 -42.71 -31.58
CA GLU A 90 -15.07 -41.57 -31.92
C GLU A 90 -14.57 -40.94 -33.23
N GLU A 91 -15.17 -41.33 -34.36
CA GLU A 91 -14.92 -40.71 -35.66
C GLU A 91 -15.06 -39.19 -35.55
N LYS A 92 -14.02 -38.47 -36.00
CA LYS A 92 -14.01 -37.02 -36.16
C LYS A 92 -15.14 -36.63 -37.10
N LYS A 93 -16.35 -36.40 -36.59
CA LYS A 93 -17.46 -35.89 -37.40
C LYS A 93 -17.05 -34.53 -37.96
N ASN A 94 -16.90 -34.47 -39.29
CA ASN A 94 -16.68 -33.32 -40.17
C ASN A 94 -16.87 -31.96 -39.46
N THR A 95 -15.79 -31.43 -38.89
CA THR A 95 -15.73 -30.07 -38.35
C THR A 95 -14.77 -29.28 -39.24
N PRO A 96 -15.10 -28.04 -39.66
CA PRO A 96 -14.27 -27.26 -40.58
C PRO A 96 -12.86 -26.99 -40.01
N PRO A 97 -11.85 -26.83 -40.88
CA PRO A 97 -10.46 -26.64 -40.49
C PRO A 97 -10.30 -25.25 -39.83
N GLY A 98 -10.15 -25.24 -38.51
CA GLY A 98 -10.00 -24.01 -37.71
C GLY A 98 -10.51 -24.12 -36.27
N GLU A 99 -11.45 -25.03 -35.99
CA GLU A 99 -12.01 -25.27 -34.64
C GLU A 99 -11.46 -26.54 -33.95
N GLU A 100 -10.44 -27.18 -34.54
CA GLU A 100 -9.93 -28.49 -34.06
C GLU A 100 -9.26 -28.41 -32.68
N GLU A 101 -8.74 -27.25 -32.27
CA GLU A 101 -8.18 -27.04 -30.92
C GLU A 101 -9.27 -26.87 -29.84
N GLU A 102 -10.50 -26.48 -30.20
CA GLU A 102 -11.50 -26.04 -29.23
C GLU A 102 -12.32 -27.18 -28.58
N ARG A 103 -12.18 -28.42 -29.07
CA ARG A 103 -12.95 -29.56 -28.53
C ARG A 103 -12.10 -30.62 -27.86
N GLU A 104 -10.94 -30.25 -27.32
CA GLU A 104 -10.31 -31.09 -26.31
C GLU A 104 -11.27 -31.28 -25.13
N LYS A 105 -11.74 -32.50 -24.95
CA LYS A 105 -12.67 -32.83 -23.87
C LYS A 105 -11.96 -32.62 -22.54
N THR A 106 -12.16 -31.48 -21.90
CA THR A 106 -11.54 -31.17 -20.62
C THR A 106 -12.36 -31.75 -19.47
N TRP A 107 -11.69 -32.40 -18.52
CA TRP A 107 -12.32 -32.85 -17.28
C TRP A 107 -12.03 -31.91 -16.13
N ASN A 108 -13.07 -31.48 -15.42
CA ASN A 108 -12.95 -30.56 -14.28
C ASN A 108 -13.01 -31.32 -12.93
N VAL A 109 -11.85 -31.64 -12.38
CA VAL A 109 -11.69 -32.51 -11.20
C VAL A 109 -11.24 -31.69 -9.99
N HIS A 110 -11.78 -32.00 -8.80
CA HIS A 110 -11.34 -31.36 -7.56
C HIS A 110 -9.93 -31.82 -7.16
N TYR A 111 -9.11 -30.89 -6.66
CA TYR A 111 -7.71 -31.11 -6.27
C TYR A 111 -7.48 -32.40 -5.45
N SER A 112 -8.34 -32.67 -4.46
CA SER A 112 -8.20 -33.81 -3.55
C SER A 112 -8.31 -35.19 -4.21
N ARG A 113 -8.84 -35.28 -5.43
CA ARG A 113 -8.98 -36.54 -6.17
C ARG A 113 -7.78 -36.83 -7.07
N LEU A 114 -6.82 -35.93 -7.18
CA LEU A 114 -5.67 -36.09 -8.09
C LEU A 114 -4.49 -36.75 -7.39
N GLN A 115 -3.79 -37.59 -8.13
CA GLN A 115 -2.54 -38.23 -7.73
C GLN A 115 -1.47 -37.84 -8.74
N LEU A 116 -0.37 -37.23 -8.29
CA LEU A 116 0.71 -36.75 -9.16
C LEU A 116 1.57 -37.92 -9.63
N PHE A 117 1.89 -37.99 -10.91
CA PHE A 117 2.86 -38.95 -11.42
C PHE A 117 4.27 -38.62 -10.90
N ILE A 118 4.96 -39.62 -10.34
CA ILE A 118 6.31 -39.46 -9.82
C ILE A 118 7.32 -39.90 -10.88
N ARG A 119 7.26 -41.18 -11.25
CA ARG A 119 8.14 -41.83 -12.24
C ARG A 119 7.64 -43.23 -12.57
N MET A 120 8.22 -43.83 -13.59
CA MET A 120 8.15 -45.27 -13.82
C MET A 120 9.10 -45.97 -12.85
N HIS A 121 8.64 -47.03 -12.17
CA HIS A 121 9.49 -47.81 -11.27
C HIS A 121 9.28 -49.31 -11.52
N GLN A 122 10.40 -50.04 -11.59
CA GLN A 122 10.39 -51.49 -11.68
C GLN A 122 10.35 -52.06 -10.26
N PHE A 123 9.23 -52.71 -9.93
CA PHE A 123 9.06 -53.37 -8.65
C PHE A 123 9.60 -54.81 -8.72
N PRO A 124 10.21 -55.34 -7.64
CA PRO A 124 10.63 -56.74 -7.60
C PRO A 124 9.40 -57.64 -7.84
N GLY A 125 9.54 -58.61 -8.74
CA GLY A 125 8.46 -59.55 -9.12
C GLY A 125 7.53 -59.08 -10.24
N ARG A 126 7.72 -57.88 -10.82
CA ARG A 126 6.98 -57.43 -12.02
C ARG A 126 7.93 -57.29 -13.21
N LYS A 127 7.54 -57.86 -14.36
CA LYS A 127 8.35 -57.82 -15.60
C LYS A 127 8.40 -56.43 -16.25
N LEU A 128 7.35 -55.62 -16.09
CA LEU A 128 7.25 -54.30 -16.71
C LEU A 128 7.29 -53.18 -15.68
N PRO A 129 7.95 -52.04 -15.98
CA PRO A 129 7.93 -50.88 -15.10
C PRO A 129 6.52 -50.32 -14.99
N GLN A 130 6.10 -50.01 -13.76
CA GLN A 130 4.77 -49.49 -13.49
C GLN A 130 4.82 -47.99 -13.17
N PRO A 131 3.85 -47.18 -13.65
CA PRO A 131 3.75 -45.79 -13.26
C PRO A 131 3.40 -45.68 -11.77
N VAL A 132 4.17 -44.88 -11.04
CA VAL A 132 3.93 -44.62 -9.63
C VAL A 132 3.33 -43.24 -9.44
N PHE A 133 2.27 -43.18 -8.65
CA PHE A 133 1.57 -41.94 -8.34
C PHE A 133 1.67 -41.59 -6.86
N ALA A 134 1.79 -40.31 -6.55
CA ALA A 134 1.76 -39.78 -5.19
C ALA A 134 0.33 -39.78 -4.65
N THR A 135 0.11 -40.48 -3.54
CA THR A 135 -1.17 -40.46 -2.81
C THR A 135 -1.24 -39.28 -1.83
N ARG A 136 -0.10 -38.89 -1.24
CA ARG A 136 0.04 -37.66 -0.46
C ARG A 136 1.28 -36.92 -0.91
N LEU A 137 1.15 -35.61 -1.11
CA LEU A 137 2.23 -34.71 -1.48
C LEU A 137 2.68 -33.89 -0.28
N GLY A 138 3.98 -33.89 -0.03
CA GLY A 138 4.66 -32.98 0.88
C GLY A 138 5.20 -31.77 0.13
N ARG A 139 5.53 -30.73 0.90
CA ARG A 139 6.09 -29.48 0.40
C ARG A 139 7.24 -29.06 1.30
N GLY A 140 8.35 -28.61 0.70
CA GLY A 140 9.49 -28.02 1.39
C GLY A 140 9.28 -26.55 1.77
N LYS A 141 10.33 -25.93 2.33
CA LYS A 141 10.32 -24.49 2.65
C LYS A 141 10.15 -23.65 1.38
N GLN A 142 9.29 -22.65 1.44
CA GLN A 142 9.05 -21.71 0.34
C GLN A 142 10.14 -20.64 0.33
N TRP A 143 10.53 -20.20 -0.86
CA TRP A 143 11.43 -19.06 -1.06
C TRP A 143 11.01 -18.28 -2.30
N TRP A 144 11.27 -16.98 -2.31
CA TRP A 144 10.97 -16.10 -3.42
C TRP A 144 12.12 -16.11 -4.42
N ASN A 145 11.86 -16.52 -5.66
CA ASN A 145 12.83 -16.42 -6.73
C ASN A 145 12.70 -15.05 -7.41
N GLN A 146 13.64 -14.14 -7.13
CA GLN A 146 13.64 -12.79 -7.68
C GLN A 146 13.75 -12.78 -9.21
N ALA A 147 14.61 -13.62 -9.79
CA ALA A 147 14.81 -13.70 -11.24
C ALA A 147 13.56 -14.17 -11.99
N ALA A 148 12.80 -15.10 -11.40
CA ALA A 148 11.56 -15.62 -12.00
C ALA A 148 10.30 -14.83 -11.58
N GLY A 149 10.39 -13.98 -10.54
CA GLY A 149 9.25 -13.31 -9.92
C GLY A 149 8.20 -14.29 -9.38
N ILE A 150 8.62 -15.45 -8.86
CA ILE A 150 7.72 -16.55 -8.48
C ILE A 150 8.12 -17.14 -7.11
N TRP A 151 7.12 -17.52 -6.31
CA TRP A 151 7.31 -18.37 -5.13
C TRP A 151 7.64 -19.81 -5.53
N ASN A 152 8.81 -20.29 -5.09
CA ASN A 152 9.29 -21.63 -5.36
C ASN A 152 9.31 -22.50 -4.10
N TRP A 153 9.04 -23.79 -4.28
CA TRP A 153 9.23 -24.82 -3.26
C TRP A 153 9.48 -26.17 -3.92
N LYS A 154 10.12 -27.08 -3.18
CA LYS A 154 10.29 -28.47 -3.59
C LYS A 154 9.03 -29.26 -3.20
N ARG A 155 8.49 -30.06 -4.11
CA ARG A 155 7.42 -31.02 -3.85
C ARG A 155 8.01 -32.42 -3.79
N PHE A 156 7.53 -33.26 -2.88
CA PHE A 156 7.98 -34.64 -2.72
C PHE A 156 6.79 -35.51 -2.32
N ALA A 157 6.90 -36.82 -2.51
CA ALA A 157 5.82 -37.74 -2.14
C ALA A 157 5.95 -38.13 -0.66
N LEU A 158 4.86 -38.09 0.09
CA LEU A 158 4.81 -38.66 1.45
C LEU A 158 4.35 -40.12 1.42
N SER A 159 3.53 -40.47 0.42
CA SER A 159 3.06 -41.83 0.19
C SER A 159 2.77 -42.00 -1.30
N SER A 160 2.95 -43.21 -1.81
CA SER A 160 2.73 -43.54 -3.22
C SER A 160 1.86 -44.77 -3.41
N ASN A 161 1.26 -44.88 -4.58
CA ASN A 161 0.58 -46.08 -5.05
C ASN A 161 1.07 -46.40 -6.48
N PRO A 162 1.77 -47.52 -6.70
CA PRO A 162 2.17 -48.54 -5.72
C PRO A 162 3.17 -48.01 -4.66
N ARG A 163 3.29 -48.69 -3.52
CA ARG A 163 4.10 -48.22 -2.37
C ARG A 163 5.59 -48.30 -2.69
N LEU A 164 6.27 -47.16 -2.63
CA LEU A 164 7.72 -47.04 -2.82
C LEU A 164 8.47 -47.08 -1.49
N PRO A 165 9.78 -47.42 -1.50
CA PRO A 165 10.66 -47.25 -0.35
C PRO A 165 10.73 -45.77 0.10
N PRO A 166 10.92 -45.50 1.41
CA PRO A 166 10.91 -44.16 1.96
C PRO A 166 12.01 -43.24 1.41
N ASP A 167 13.16 -43.80 1.02
CA ASP A 167 14.28 -43.01 0.49
C ASP A 167 13.95 -42.41 -0.88
N VAL A 168 13.17 -43.15 -1.69
CA VAL A 168 12.68 -42.67 -2.98
C VAL A 168 11.62 -41.60 -2.80
N LEU A 169 10.75 -41.74 -1.81
CA LEU A 169 9.65 -40.80 -1.55
C LEU A 169 10.16 -39.39 -1.20
N LYS A 170 11.33 -39.29 -0.54
CA LYS A 170 11.98 -38.02 -0.19
C LYS A 170 12.58 -37.28 -1.39
N GLN A 171 12.71 -37.92 -2.55
CA GLN A 171 13.25 -37.26 -3.74
C GLN A 171 12.29 -36.15 -4.22
N PRO A 172 12.82 -34.97 -4.61
CA PRO A 172 11.98 -33.89 -5.11
C PRO A 172 11.41 -34.27 -6.49
N ILE A 173 10.10 -34.10 -6.66
CA ILE A 173 9.42 -34.26 -7.95
C ILE A 173 9.63 -32.95 -8.72
N PRO A 174 10.31 -32.98 -9.89
CA PRO A 174 10.60 -31.78 -10.64
C PRO A 174 9.30 -31.13 -11.13
N TRP A 175 9.29 -29.80 -11.23
CA TRP A 175 8.23 -29.07 -11.92
C TRP A 175 8.30 -29.38 -13.43
N PRO A 176 7.16 -29.38 -14.14
CA PRO A 176 7.18 -29.55 -15.59
C PRO A 176 7.97 -28.38 -16.19
N LYS A 177 8.71 -28.66 -17.27
CA LYS A 177 9.43 -27.61 -17.99
C LYS A 177 8.38 -26.68 -18.57
N TYR A 178 8.38 -25.43 -18.13
CA TYR A 178 7.58 -24.40 -18.77
C TYR A 178 8.22 -24.17 -20.14
N VAL A 179 7.54 -24.60 -21.19
CA VAL A 179 7.78 -24.01 -22.50
C VAL A 179 7.16 -22.63 -22.37
N LYS A 180 8.00 -21.63 -22.02
CA LYS A 180 7.62 -20.27 -22.33
C LYS A 180 7.42 -20.31 -23.84
N GLU A 181 6.20 -20.09 -24.31
CA GLU A 181 6.02 -19.58 -25.67
C GLU A 181 6.93 -18.37 -25.69
N GLU A 182 8.12 -18.56 -26.24
CA GLU A 182 9.05 -17.47 -26.34
C GLU A 182 8.31 -16.49 -27.22
N ASP A 183 8.06 -15.27 -26.71
CA ASP A 183 7.60 -14.15 -27.52
C ASP A 183 8.67 -13.77 -28.57
N LYS A 184 9.43 -14.74 -29.08
CA LYS A 184 10.52 -14.64 -30.05
C LYS A 184 10.02 -14.09 -31.38
N ASP A 185 8.73 -14.28 -31.66
CA ASP A 185 8.11 -13.81 -32.88
C ASP A 185 7.30 -12.51 -32.67
N ARG A 186 7.27 -11.96 -31.45
CA ARG A 186 6.64 -10.66 -31.22
C ARG A 186 7.67 -9.57 -31.47
N GLU A 187 7.66 -9.02 -32.67
CA GLU A 187 8.40 -7.80 -32.99
C GLU A 187 8.04 -6.71 -31.96
N PRO A 188 9.04 -5.99 -31.41
CA PRO A 188 8.79 -4.89 -30.50
C PRO A 188 7.86 -3.89 -31.18
N HIS A 189 6.83 -3.44 -30.47
CA HIS A 189 5.90 -2.48 -31.05
C HIS A 189 6.56 -1.10 -31.09
N GLU A 190 6.98 -0.63 -32.27
CA GLU A 190 7.74 0.62 -32.44
C GLU A 190 7.13 1.84 -31.72
N MET A 191 5.80 1.93 -31.65
CA MET A 191 5.10 3.04 -31.01
C MET A 191 4.94 2.92 -29.48
N TYR A 192 4.93 1.70 -28.93
CA TYR A 192 4.53 1.46 -27.53
C TYR A 192 5.65 0.85 -26.67
N ASP A 193 6.63 0.20 -27.28
CA ASP A 193 7.78 -0.37 -26.58
C ASP A 193 8.90 0.67 -26.50
N THR A 194 9.44 0.84 -25.30
CA THR A 194 10.58 1.73 -25.05
C THR A 194 11.87 1.12 -25.59
N THR A 195 12.72 1.94 -26.22
CA THR A 195 14.05 1.50 -26.62
C THR A 195 14.89 1.16 -25.39
N ALA A 196 15.79 0.16 -25.52
CA ALA A 196 16.67 -0.24 -24.41
C ALA A 196 17.49 0.93 -23.87
N SER A 197 17.98 1.80 -24.77
CA SER A 197 18.71 3.02 -24.41
C SER A 197 17.88 3.98 -23.55
N ALA A 198 16.58 4.14 -23.84
CA ALA A 198 15.72 5.03 -23.06
C ALA A 198 15.42 4.47 -21.65
N VAL A 199 15.44 3.14 -21.49
CA VAL A 199 15.27 2.47 -20.19
C VAL A 199 16.54 2.56 -19.35
N GLU A 200 17.71 2.50 -19.99
CA GLU A 200 19.01 2.58 -19.31
C GLU A 200 19.42 4.02 -18.98
N GLU A 201 18.79 5.02 -19.59
CA GLU A 201 19.08 6.43 -19.33
C GLU A 201 18.75 6.82 -17.88
N VAL A 202 19.78 7.20 -17.12
CA VAL A 202 19.63 7.68 -15.74
C VAL A 202 19.09 9.11 -15.78
N THR A 203 17.76 9.23 -15.75
CA THR A 203 17.05 10.51 -15.79
C THR A 203 16.99 11.23 -14.44
N TYR A 204 17.29 10.55 -13.34
CA TYR A 204 17.18 11.10 -12.00
C TYR A 204 18.42 10.82 -11.16
N THR A 205 19.01 11.89 -10.62
CA THR A 205 20.06 11.83 -9.61
C THR A 205 19.53 12.44 -8.32
N PHE A 206 19.77 11.74 -7.21
CA PHE A 206 19.29 12.23 -5.92
C PHE A 206 20.17 13.39 -5.43
N PRO A 207 19.60 14.50 -4.96
CA PRO A 207 20.35 15.66 -4.45
C PRO A 207 21.20 15.30 -3.23
N THR A 208 22.33 15.98 -3.06
CA THR A 208 23.15 15.81 -1.85
C THR A 208 22.49 16.47 -0.62
N GLU A 209 22.86 16.02 0.58
CA GLU A 209 22.32 16.57 1.83
C GLU A 209 22.62 18.08 1.98
N GLU A 210 23.78 18.52 1.49
CA GLU A 210 24.20 19.92 1.47
C GLU A 210 23.31 20.80 0.57
N GLU A 211 22.95 20.29 -0.61
CA GLU A 211 22.00 20.95 -1.52
C GLU A 211 20.61 21.06 -0.88
N LEU A 212 20.14 20.00 -0.21
CA LEU A 212 18.86 20.01 0.49
C LEU A 212 18.83 21.02 1.66
N LEU A 213 19.93 21.16 2.41
CA LEU A 213 20.07 22.14 3.48
C LEU A 213 20.10 23.58 2.95
N ALA A 214 20.79 23.81 1.82
CA ALA A 214 20.84 25.12 1.17
C ALA A 214 19.47 25.58 0.64
N LEU A 215 18.61 24.63 0.24
CA LEU A 215 17.26 24.88 -0.28
C LEU A 215 16.20 25.14 0.79
N GLY A 216 16.56 25.16 2.08
CA GLY A 216 15.68 25.25 3.25
C GLY A 216 14.86 26.55 3.43
N ALA A 217 14.54 27.29 2.37
CA ALA A 217 13.70 28.47 2.42
C ALA A 217 12.21 28.12 2.17
N PRO A 218 11.27 28.57 3.02
CA PRO A 218 9.83 28.29 2.89
C PRO A 218 9.17 28.88 1.64
N ASP A 219 9.83 29.80 0.92
CA ASP A 219 9.28 30.50 -0.25
C ASP A 219 9.60 29.82 -1.60
N VAL A 220 10.32 28.69 -1.57
CA VAL A 220 10.76 27.97 -2.78
C VAL A 220 9.59 27.33 -3.54
N GLU A 221 8.58 26.83 -2.82
CA GLU A 221 7.39 26.24 -3.43
C GLU A 221 6.46 27.30 -4.01
N GLU A 222 6.25 28.42 -3.31
CA GLU A 222 5.40 29.51 -3.81
C GLU A 222 6.02 30.20 -5.04
N SER A 223 7.34 30.34 -5.07
CA SER A 223 8.05 30.85 -6.25
C SER A 223 8.01 29.85 -7.42
N TYR A 224 8.15 28.55 -7.16
CA TYR A 224 7.99 27.52 -8.19
C TYR A 224 6.58 27.49 -8.78
N ILE A 225 5.54 27.50 -7.93
CA ILE A 225 4.14 27.54 -8.37
C ILE A 225 3.88 28.83 -9.18
N LYS A 226 4.40 29.98 -8.73
CA LYS A 226 4.31 31.23 -9.50
C LYS A 226 5.00 31.13 -10.86
N ASN A 227 6.17 30.50 -10.94
CA ASN A 227 6.90 30.30 -12.20
C ASN A 227 6.17 29.33 -13.16
N LEU A 228 5.40 28.35 -12.65
CA LEU A 228 4.54 27.48 -13.46
C LEU A 228 3.41 28.26 -14.15
N TYR A 229 2.79 29.20 -13.45
CA TYR A 229 1.68 30.01 -13.98
C TYR A 229 2.14 31.26 -14.74
N TYR A 230 3.28 31.82 -14.34
CA TYR A 230 3.87 33.03 -14.91
C TYR A 230 5.37 32.78 -15.16
N PRO A 231 5.72 32.04 -16.23
CA PRO A 231 7.12 31.75 -16.50
C PRO A 231 7.87 33.05 -16.79
N PRO A 232 8.90 33.42 -15.99
CA PRO A 232 9.81 34.46 -16.40
C PRO A 232 10.54 34.02 -17.69
N SER A 233 11.06 34.97 -18.47
CA SER A 233 11.80 34.68 -19.71
C SER A 233 13.05 33.81 -19.49
N ALA A 234 13.56 33.74 -18.25
CA ALA A 234 14.60 32.81 -17.83
C ALA A 234 13.95 31.54 -17.25
N GLN A 235 14.16 30.39 -17.90
CA GLN A 235 13.71 29.11 -17.37
C GLN A 235 14.41 28.81 -16.03
N PRO A 236 13.68 28.29 -15.03
CA PRO A 236 14.31 27.82 -13.80
C PRO A 236 15.33 26.72 -14.13
N SER A 237 16.47 26.73 -13.44
CA SER A 237 17.51 25.70 -13.62
C SER A 237 16.95 24.33 -13.23
N TYR A 238 16.88 23.42 -14.21
CA TYR A 238 16.47 22.01 -14.01
C TYR A 238 17.48 21.18 -13.19
N ALA A 239 18.54 21.80 -12.67
CA ALA A 239 19.52 21.14 -11.83
C ALA A 239 18.97 20.78 -10.43
N THR A 240 17.88 21.42 -9.99
CA THR A 240 17.30 21.17 -8.66
C THR A 240 16.19 20.12 -8.74
N PRO A 241 16.17 19.11 -7.85
CA PRO A 241 15.14 18.08 -7.78
C PRO A 241 13.73 18.68 -7.60
N VAL A 242 12.77 18.17 -8.37
CA VAL A 242 11.37 18.61 -8.35
C VAL A 242 10.74 18.40 -6.96
N GLU A 243 11.17 17.38 -6.23
CA GLU A 243 10.62 17.02 -4.92
C GLU A 243 10.74 18.15 -3.88
N VAL A 244 11.76 18.99 -4.00
CA VAL A 244 11.98 20.14 -3.11
C VAL A 244 10.90 21.20 -3.31
N PHE A 245 10.49 21.41 -4.57
CA PHE A 245 9.46 22.40 -4.89
C PHE A 245 8.05 21.90 -4.61
N VAL A 246 7.83 20.57 -4.59
CA VAL A 246 6.49 19.96 -4.55
C VAL A 246 6.25 19.15 -3.26
N THR A 247 6.91 19.55 -2.17
CA THR A 247 6.87 18.81 -0.90
C THR A 247 5.47 18.71 -0.28
N ARG A 248 4.59 19.71 -0.45
CA ARG A 248 3.21 19.67 0.09
C ARG A 248 2.31 18.73 -0.69
N GLU A 249 2.53 18.56 -2.00
CA GLU A 249 1.75 17.63 -2.82
C GLU A 249 2.22 16.19 -2.60
N LEU A 250 3.54 15.97 -2.61
CA LEU A 250 4.13 14.65 -2.33
C LEU A 250 3.84 14.18 -0.91
N SER A 251 3.75 15.11 0.05
CA SER A 251 3.50 14.77 1.44
C SER A 251 2.55 15.74 2.12
N ASN A 252 1.34 15.26 2.45
CA ASN A 252 0.37 16.07 3.19
C ASN A 252 0.96 16.54 4.54
N PRO A 253 1.19 17.84 4.76
CA PRO A 253 1.79 18.36 6.02
C PRO A 253 0.86 18.18 7.24
N TYR A 254 -0.43 17.98 6.98
CA TYR A 254 -1.49 17.78 7.96
C TYR A 254 -1.96 16.33 8.07
N SER A 255 -1.20 15.37 7.53
CA SER A 255 -1.51 13.95 7.66
C SER A 255 -1.64 13.53 9.13
N ARG A 256 -2.47 12.51 9.40
CA ARG A 256 -2.68 11.97 10.76
C ARG A 256 -1.36 11.51 11.38
N ALA A 257 -0.48 10.88 10.59
CA ALA A 257 0.83 10.43 11.03
C ALA A 257 1.73 11.60 11.48
N LYS A 258 1.83 12.68 10.68
CA LYS A 258 2.61 13.88 11.06
C LYS A 258 2.01 14.58 12.29
N LYS A 259 0.67 14.62 12.42
CA LYS A 259 -0.01 15.12 13.63
C LYS A 259 0.35 14.28 14.87
N GLN A 260 0.34 12.96 14.73
CA GLN A 260 0.72 12.05 15.81
C GLN A 260 2.20 12.19 16.19
N ALA A 261 3.10 12.33 15.21
CA ALA A 261 4.52 12.56 15.45
C ALA A 261 4.76 13.88 16.20
N ARG A 262 4.12 14.99 15.78
CA ARG A 262 4.18 16.28 16.50
C ARG A 262 3.65 16.18 17.93
N TRP A 263 2.56 15.44 18.13
CA TRP A 263 2.01 15.19 19.45
C TRP A 263 2.96 14.36 20.33
N GLN A 264 3.55 13.29 19.79
CA GLN A 264 4.54 12.47 20.49
C GLN A 264 5.79 13.28 20.86
N ALA A 265 6.32 14.08 19.94
CA ALA A 265 7.44 14.98 20.18
C ALA A 265 7.12 15.99 21.30
N ARG A 266 5.92 16.60 21.27
CA ARG A 266 5.46 17.51 22.33
C ARG A 266 5.32 16.80 23.69
N MET A 267 4.88 15.54 23.71
CA MET A 267 4.80 14.75 24.94
C MET A 267 6.18 14.35 25.46
N ALA A 268 7.13 14.02 24.57
CA ALA A 268 8.52 13.74 24.93
C ALA A 268 9.19 14.97 25.54
N TYR A 269 9.10 16.12 24.86
CA TYR A 269 9.59 17.41 25.36
C TYR A 269 9.05 17.74 26.76
N LYS A 270 7.74 17.60 26.99
CA LYS A 270 7.12 17.83 28.30
C LYS A 270 7.70 16.94 29.40
N ARG A 271 8.01 15.68 29.09
CA ARG A 271 8.59 14.72 30.04
C ARG A 271 10.06 15.04 30.31
N GLU A 272 10.83 15.38 29.28
CA GLU A 272 12.23 15.79 29.39
C GLU A 272 12.36 17.05 30.26
N LEU A 273 11.56 18.07 29.98
CA LEU A 273 11.51 19.31 30.76
C LEU A 273 11.20 19.06 32.24
N LEU A 274 10.21 18.20 32.54
CA LEU A 274 9.92 17.82 33.92
C LEU A 274 11.11 17.10 34.58
N GLY A 275 11.76 16.20 33.84
CA GLY A 275 12.95 15.49 34.29
C GLY A 275 14.11 16.43 34.61
N GLU A 276 14.34 17.43 33.76
CA GLU A 276 15.35 18.47 33.97
C GLU A 276 15.05 19.32 35.20
N MET A 277 13.82 19.78 35.38
CA MET A 277 13.43 20.56 36.56
C MET A 277 13.52 19.75 37.84
N VAL A 278 13.11 18.49 37.83
CA VAL A 278 13.25 17.59 39.00
C VAL A 278 14.73 17.37 39.33
N LYS A 279 15.60 17.18 38.32
CA LYS A 279 17.04 17.06 38.53
C LYS A 279 17.62 18.33 39.13
N ALA A 280 17.22 19.51 38.65
CA ALA A 280 17.67 20.81 39.16
C ALA A 280 17.26 21.03 40.62
N GLU A 281 15.99 20.77 40.98
CA GLU A 281 15.52 20.93 42.37
C GLU A 281 16.08 19.89 43.34
N LEU A 282 16.32 18.65 42.87
CA LEU A 282 16.97 17.62 43.69
C LEU A 282 18.45 17.92 43.95
N ALA A 283 19.12 18.66 43.06
CA ALA A 283 20.49 19.11 43.28
C ALA A 283 20.56 20.21 44.36
N ASP A 284 19.51 21.03 44.54
CA ASP A 284 19.49 22.17 45.46
C ASP A 284 18.42 22.02 46.55
N LEU A 285 18.64 21.11 47.51
CA LEU A 285 17.61 20.76 48.51
C LEU A 285 17.34 21.88 49.53
N ARG A 286 18.33 22.69 49.91
CA ARG A 286 18.19 23.81 50.90
C ARG A 286 17.39 23.45 52.16
N GLY A 287 17.57 22.24 52.69
CA GLY A 287 16.85 21.74 53.87
C GLY A 287 15.45 21.19 53.61
N ARG A 288 14.94 21.26 52.37
CA ARG A 288 13.69 20.62 51.93
C ARG A 288 13.84 19.12 51.80
N THR A 289 12.75 18.39 51.96
CA THR A 289 12.71 16.95 51.69
C THR A 289 12.71 16.67 50.18
N ARG A 290 13.19 15.48 49.76
CA ARG A 290 13.15 15.06 48.35
C ARG A 290 11.73 15.07 47.75
N ARG A 291 10.71 14.89 48.60
CA ARG A 291 9.30 14.92 48.20
C ARG A 291 8.85 16.34 47.88
N GLU A 292 9.22 17.31 48.72
CA GLU A 292 8.94 18.73 48.51
C GLU A 292 9.65 19.26 47.26
N ALA A 293 10.93 18.94 47.08
CA ALA A 293 11.67 19.34 45.88
C ALA A 293 11.02 18.83 44.57
N ARG A 294 10.53 17.58 44.55
CA ARG A 294 9.77 17.04 43.40
C ARG A 294 8.43 17.74 43.18
N ALA A 295 7.74 18.10 44.26
CA ALA A 295 6.46 18.81 44.18
C ALA A 295 6.64 20.22 43.63
N GLU A 296 7.67 20.93 44.09
CA GLU A 296 8.04 22.25 43.58
C GLU A 296 8.47 22.21 42.12
N ALA A 297 9.30 21.24 41.72
CA ALA A 297 9.67 21.04 40.32
C ALA A 297 8.43 20.82 39.43
N ALA A 298 7.48 19.99 39.87
CA ALA A 298 6.23 19.76 39.16
C ALA A 298 5.35 21.02 39.09
N TRP A 299 5.38 21.87 40.11
CA TRP A 299 4.66 23.15 40.11
C TRP A 299 5.30 24.17 39.15
N LYS A 300 6.63 24.33 39.19
CA LYS A 300 7.38 25.19 38.25
C LYS A 300 7.15 24.76 36.80
N TRP A 301 7.20 23.44 36.55
CA TRP A 301 6.92 22.86 35.24
C TRP A 301 5.51 23.20 34.72
N LYS A 302 4.49 23.16 35.57
CA LYS A 302 3.14 23.59 35.17
C LYS A 302 3.10 25.07 34.81
N GLN A 303 3.76 25.93 35.59
CA GLN A 303 3.81 27.36 35.30
C GLN A 303 4.54 27.67 33.99
N THR A 304 5.65 26.98 33.69
CA THR A 304 6.36 27.18 32.42
C THR A 304 5.53 26.72 31.24
N LEU A 305 4.83 25.58 31.34
CA LEU A 305 3.92 25.14 30.29
C LEU A 305 2.75 26.12 30.06
N ASP A 306 2.17 26.67 31.12
CA ASP A 306 1.11 27.68 31.01
C ASP A 306 1.62 28.97 30.36
N ALA A 307 2.87 29.37 30.67
CA ALA A 307 3.50 30.53 30.06
C ALA A 307 3.80 30.31 28.57
N GLU A 308 4.32 29.13 28.21
CA GLU A 308 4.56 28.72 26.82
C GLU A 308 3.26 28.66 26.02
N ASP A 309 2.19 28.08 26.58
CA ASP A 309 0.89 27.98 25.91
C ASP A 309 0.28 29.37 25.67
N LYS A 310 0.42 30.29 26.63
CA LYS A 310 0.01 31.70 26.45
C LYS A 310 0.85 32.41 25.39
N ALA A 311 2.16 32.17 25.35
CA ALA A 311 3.05 32.75 24.34
C ALA A 311 2.75 32.21 22.94
N GLU A 312 2.53 30.90 22.80
CA GLU A 312 2.14 30.26 21.53
C GLU A 312 0.78 30.77 21.05
N ALA A 313 -0.19 30.95 21.95
CA ALA A 313 -1.48 31.55 21.63
C ALA A 313 -1.36 32.99 21.10
N ARG A 314 -0.51 33.82 21.73
CA ARG A 314 -0.22 35.19 21.26
C ARG A 314 0.42 35.19 19.88
N ARG A 315 1.46 34.37 19.66
CA ARG A 315 2.14 34.21 18.36
C ARG A 315 1.15 33.79 17.26
N ARG A 316 0.23 32.85 17.56
CA ARG A 316 -0.80 32.43 16.61
C ARG A 316 -1.81 33.55 16.31
N ALA A 317 -2.17 34.37 17.29
CA ALA A 317 -3.06 35.51 17.09
C ALA A 317 -2.41 36.59 16.21
N GLU A 318 -1.12 36.85 16.39
CA GLU A 318 -0.32 37.74 15.53
C GLU A 318 -0.29 37.24 14.07
N LEU A 319 0.06 35.96 13.86
CA LEU A 319 0.10 35.35 12.52
C LEU A 319 -1.27 35.33 11.82
N ARG A 320 -2.38 35.26 12.58
CA ARG A 320 -3.75 35.37 12.04
C ARG A 320 -4.19 36.81 11.76
N GLY A 321 -3.35 37.81 12.09
CA GLY A 321 -3.68 39.22 11.98
C GLY A 321 -4.78 39.67 12.95
N ASP A 322 -4.97 38.96 14.07
CA ASP A 322 -5.97 39.35 15.08
C ASP A 322 -5.57 40.68 15.75
N VAL A 323 -4.27 40.90 15.97
CA VAL A 323 -3.70 42.13 16.52
C VAL A 323 -3.96 43.32 15.58
N ALA A 324 -3.63 43.18 14.30
CA ALA A 324 -3.92 44.20 13.28
C ALA A 324 -5.43 44.51 13.17
N ARG A 325 -6.28 43.48 13.28
CA ARG A 325 -7.74 43.66 13.31
C ARG A 325 -8.22 44.39 14.57
N ALA A 326 -7.62 44.12 15.73
CA ALA A 326 -7.94 44.81 16.98
C ALA A 326 -7.52 46.28 16.95
N GLU A 327 -6.33 46.58 16.43
CA GLU A 327 -5.84 47.96 16.23
C GLU A 327 -6.73 48.73 15.27
N ALA A 328 -7.09 48.13 14.12
CA ALA A 328 -8.03 48.75 13.17
C ALA A 328 -9.39 49.04 13.81
N ARG A 329 -9.88 48.17 14.71
CA ARG A 329 -11.11 48.43 15.48
C ARG A 329 -10.95 49.58 16.46
N ARG A 330 -9.80 49.68 17.16
CA ARG A 330 -9.50 50.78 18.09
C ARG A 330 -9.49 52.12 17.38
N VAL A 331 -8.76 52.22 16.26
CA VAL A 331 -8.71 53.43 15.41
C VAL A 331 -10.09 53.82 14.90
N ARG A 332 -10.92 52.84 14.48
CA ARG A 332 -12.31 53.11 14.06
C ARG A 332 -13.18 53.65 15.20
N LYS A 333 -12.99 53.16 16.44
CA LYS A 333 -13.73 53.62 17.61
C LYS A 333 -13.32 55.05 17.99
N GLU A 334 -12.02 55.32 18.08
CA GLU A 334 -11.47 56.66 18.34
C GLU A 334 -11.96 57.68 17.30
N ARG A 335 -12.00 57.31 16.01
CA ARG A 335 -12.56 58.17 14.95
C ARG A 335 -14.05 58.45 15.13
N ARG A 336 -14.82 57.49 15.64
CA ARG A 336 -16.26 57.68 15.93
C ARG A 336 -16.48 58.58 17.13
N GLU A 337 -15.67 58.44 18.18
CA GLU A 337 -15.73 59.29 19.38
C GLU A 337 -15.38 60.74 19.04
N LYS A 338 -14.27 60.98 18.33
CA LYS A 338 -13.91 62.32 17.84
C LYS A 338 -15.00 62.95 16.96
N ARG A 339 -15.69 62.15 16.14
CA ARG A 339 -16.83 62.64 15.35
C ARG A 339 -18.02 63.03 16.21
N LYS A 340 -18.28 62.32 17.32
CA LYS A 340 -19.35 62.65 18.26
C LYS A 340 -19.01 63.91 19.04
N GLU A 341 -17.79 64.03 19.54
CA GLU A 341 -17.29 65.25 20.20
C GLU A 341 -17.43 66.45 19.28
N ALA A 342 -16.91 66.37 18.05
CA ALA A 342 -17.04 67.45 17.07
C ALA A 342 -18.49 67.78 16.70
N LEU A 343 -19.42 66.82 16.81
CA LEU A 343 -20.84 67.03 16.55
C LEU A 343 -21.55 67.66 17.75
N LEU A 344 -21.14 67.32 18.97
CA LEU A 344 -21.58 67.97 20.22
C LEU A 344 -21.06 69.41 20.31
N ASP A 345 -19.80 69.66 19.94
CA ASP A 345 -19.22 71.01 19.89
C ASP A 345 -19.96 71.91 18.88
N ARG A 346 -20.45 71.32 17.79
CA ARG A 346 -21.27 72.01 16.79
C ARG A 346 -22.73 72.16 17.21
N LEU A 347 -23.18 71.42 18.23
CA LEU A 347 -24.53 71.47 18.78
C LEU A 347 -24.64 72.65 19.75
N VAL A 348 -24.43 73.84 19.21
CA VAL A 348 -24.76 75.10 19.90
C VAL A 348 -26.25 75.34 19.67
N LEU A 349 -27.01 75.50 20.77
CA LEU A 349 -28.41 75.93 20.67
C LEU A 349 -28.45 77.25 19.92
N GLN A 350 -29.20 77.33 18.82
CA GLN A 350 -29.46 78.61 18.17
C GLN A 350 -30.36 79.44 19.10
N ASP A 351 -29.99 80.70 19.33
CA ASP A 351 -30.79 81.63 20.12
C ASP A 351 -32.16 81.80 19.46
N ALA A 352 -33.19 81.32 20.15
CA ALA A 352 -34.58 81.46 19.74
C ALA A 352 -35.29 82.41 20.71
N PRO A 353 -36.27 83.22 20.26
CA PRO A 353 -36.89 84.28 21.07
C PRO A 353 -37.61 83.78 22.34
N ASN A 354 -37.83 82.48 22.48
CA ASN A 354 -38.51 81.86 23.62
C ASN A 354 -37.54 81.25 24.66
N GLN A 355 -36.23 81.41 24.47
CA GLN A 355 -35.23 80.89 25.41
C GLN A 355 -34.97 81.92 26.52
N VAL A 356 -35.70 81.78 27.63
CA VAL A 356 -35.48 82.59 28.84
C VAL A 356 -34.44 81.89 29.70
N ILE A 357 -33.23 82.44 29.76
CA ILE A 357 -32.21 82.01 30.74
C ILE A 357 -32.63 82.61 32.08
N PRO A 358 -32.94 81.80 33.11
CA PRO A 358 -33.28 82.34 34.42
C PRO A 358 -32.08 83.12 34.96
N GLN A 359 -32.28 84.41 35.25
CA GLN A 359 -31.26 85.21 35.89
C GLN A 359 -31.11 84.71 37.33
N VAL A 360 -29.92 84.23 37.67
CA VAL A 360 -29.56 83.90 39.04
C VAL A 360 -29.47 85.21 39.81
N THR A 361 -30.52 85.52 40.59
CA THR A 361 -30.49 86.61 41.57
C THR A 361 -29.48 86.28 42.65
N ALA A 362 -28.59 87.24 42.93
CA ALA A 362 -27.60 87.21 44.02
C ALA A 362 -28.25 87.13 45.41
#